data_AF-A0A6N7V3G8-F1
#
_entry.id   AF-A0A6N7V3G8-F1
#
_cell.length_a   1.000
_cell.length_b   1.000
_cell.length_c   1.000
_cell.angle_alpha   90.00
_cell.angle_beta   90.00
_cell.angle_gamma   90.00
#
_symmetry.space_group_name_H-M   'P 1'
#
loop_
_entity.id
_entity.type
_entity.pdbx_description
1 polymer ?
#
loop_
_entity_poly.entity_id
_entity_poly.type
_entity_poly.pdbx_seq_one_letter_code
_entity_poly.pdbx_strand_id
1 'polypeptide(L)'
;MKSKELFCISKSNCVFFGSFNKTTAIYGPNNVGKSCLIKCIQAMKDILLNKKVKLTSNLFSNNSICELGITFLYRDMKYSYDIKYDTKLNQFIYESLTSKDIILYKRDLLNQIFDCKDEETKKFMFYMVSDNVLFHVMNTEYMKNIKDVFVSFAHTMDIISTTQWNGSSGAEKLIFLLKHIEPQRILIVDNLDDGLDFRVVNLILEMSTSSQLIFVVMLVYL
;
A
#
# COMPACT_ATOMS: atom_id res chain seq x y z
N MET A 1 14.78 -15.27 -10.94
CA MET A 1 13.63 -16.21 -11.01
C MET A 1 12.44 -15.51 -10.37
N LYS A 2 11.25 -15.60 -10.99
CA LYS A 2 10.14 -14.62 -10.90
C LYS A 2 9.68 -14.28 -9.46
N SER A 3 9.82 -13.01 -9.06
CA SER A 3 9.13 -12.46 -7.88
C SER A 3 7.62 -12.55 -8.09
N LYS A 4 6.92 -13.11 -7.10
CA LYS A 4 5.46 -13.20 -7.08
C LYS A 4 4.91 -12.23 -6.06
N GLU A 5 4.86 -10.95 -6.40
CA GLU A 5 4.33 -9.91 -5.51
C GLU A 5 2.80 -10.06 -5.43
N LEU A 6 2.29 -10.29 -4.22
CA LEU A 6 0.87 -10.41 -3.92
C LEU A 6 0.47 -9.23 -3.04
N PHE A 7 -0.25 -8.26 -3.58
CA PHE A 7 -0.66 -7.05 -2.87
C PHE A 7 -2.11 -7.20 -2.36
N CYS A 8 -2.36 -6.99 -1.07
CA CYS A 8 -3.72 -6.98 -0.48
C CYS A 8 -3.91 -5.74 0.36
N ILE A 9 -5.03 -5.00 0.20
CA ILE A 9 -5.38 -3.87 1.08
C ILE A 9 -6.77 -4.05 1.67
N SER A 10 -6.86 -3.87 3.00
CA SER A 10 -8.08 -3.79 3.84
C SER A 10 -8.85 -5.09 4.13
N LYS A 11 -9.32 -5.23 5.37
CA LYS A 11 -10.23 -6.31 5.85
C LYS A 11 -11.68 -6.14 5.40
N SER A 12 -12.11 -4.92 5.08
CA SER A 12 -13.50 -4.64 4.67
C SER A 12 -13.69 -4.75 3.15
N ASN A 13 -12.63 -4.48 2.38
CA ASN A 13 -12.60 -4.54 0.91
C ASN A 13 -11.23 -5.05 0.46
N CYS A 14 -11.02 -6.37 0.48
CA CYS A 14 -9.76 -6.97 0.05
C CYS A 14 -9.59 -6.81 -1.47
N VAL A 15 -8.60 -6.04 -1.91
CA VAL A 15 -8.20 -6.03 -3.34
C VAL A 15 -6.91 -6.82 -3.50
N PHE A 16 -7.02 -7.96 -4.18
CA PHE A 16 -5.89 -8.84 -4.47
C PHE A 16 -5.28 -8.50 -5.82
N PHE A 17 -4.00 -8.12 -5.82
CA PHE A 17 -3.21 -8.05 -7.04
C PHE A 17 -2.20 -9.20 -6.99
N GLY A 18 -2.52 -10.30 -7.66
CA GLY A 18 -1.69 -11.50 -7.70
C GLY A 18 -0.59 -11.42 -8.77
N SER A 19 0.45 -12.23 -8.60
CA SER A 19 1.59 -12.35 -9.53
C SER A 19 1.26 -12.75 -10.97
N PHE A 20 0.01 -13.16 -11.23
CA PHE A 20 -0.47 -13.47 -12.58
C PHE A 20 -0.93 -12.21 -13.34
N ASN A 21 -1.37 -11.17 -12.61
CA ASN A 21 -1.88 -9.94 -13.19
C ASN A 21 -0.82 -8.85 -13.09
N LYS A 22 0.14 -8.90 -14.01
CA LYS A 22 1.19 -7.88 -14.14
C LYS A 22 0.61 -6.50 -14.49
N THR A 23 -0.60 -6.48 -15.02
CA THR A 23 -1.44 -5.28 -15.13
C THR A 23 -2.81 -5.58 -14.56
N THR A 24 -3.34 -4.67 -13.76
CA THR A 24 -4.71 -4.71 -13.24
C THR A 24 -5.39 -3.37 -13.50
N ALA A 25 -6.62 -3.39 -13.99
CA ALA A 25 -7.44 -2.21 -14.15
C ALA A 25 -8.70 -2.32 -13.28
N ILE A 26 -8.98 -1.27 -12.53
CA ILE A 26 -10.12 -1.17 -11.60
C ILE A 26 -11.13 -0.24 -12.24
N TYR A 27 -12.23 -0.83 -12.72
CA TYR A 27 -13.33 -0.14 -13.35
C TYR A 27 -14.52 0.00 -12.41
N GLY A 28 -15.31 1.05 -12.61
CA GLY A 28 -16.58 1.21 -11.93
C GLY A 28 -17.17 2.61 -12.15
N PRO A 29 -18.45 2.81 -11.83
CA PRO A 29 -19.09 4.12 -11.91
C PRO A 29 -18.39 5.19 -11.06
N ASN A 30 -18.73 6.44 -11.29
CA ASN A 30 -18.29 7.53 -10.42
C ASN A 30 -18.79 7.32 -8.99
N ASN A 31 -17.95 7.70 -8.01
CA ASN A 31 -18.24 7.65 -6.57
C ASN A 31 -18.38 6.25 -5.94
N VAL A 32 -18.02 5.16 -6.61
CA VAL A 32 -18.05 3.79 -6.03
C VAL A 32 -16.83 3.45 -5.15
N GLY A 33 -15.98 4.43 -4.84
CA GLY A 33 -14.85 4.25 -3.91
C GLY A 33 -13.51 3.88 -4.54
N LYS A 34 -13.35 3.91 -5.87
CA LYS A 34 -12.08 3.59 -6.55
C LYS A 34 -10.91 4.48 -6.09
N SER A 35 -11.10 5.80 -6.08
CA SER A 35 -10.07 6.73 -5.58
C SER A 35 -9.88 6.63 -4.06
N CYS A 36 -10.87 6.12 -3.32
CA CYS A 36 -10.72 5.83 -1.89
C CYS A 36 -9.74 4.66 -1.67
N LEU A 37 -9.80 3.62 -2.51
CA LEU A 37 -8.81 2.55 -2.51
C LEU A 37 -7.41 3.12 -2.71
N ILE A 38 -7.19 3.97 -3.72
CA ILE A 38 -5.88 4.60 -3.97
C ILE A 38 -5.39 5.40 -2.76
N LYS A 39 -6.28 6.15 -2.10
CA LYS A 39 -5.96 6.86 -0.86
C LYS A 39 -5.54 5.91 0.26
N CYS A 40 -6.15 4.73 0.39
CA CYS A 40 -5.71 3.71 1.34
C CYS A 40 -4.32 3.16 0.98
N ILE A 41 -4.02 2.96 -0.30
CA ILE A 41 -2.68 2.54 -0.75
C ILE A 41 -1.63 3.60 -0.40
N GLN A 42 -1.93 4.86 -0.73
CA GLN A 42 -1.06 6.00 -0.43
C GLN A 42 -0.84 6.14 1.07
N ALA A 43 -1.89 6.02 1.88
CA ALA A 43 -1.78 6.06 3.34
C ALA A 43 -0.88 4.93 3.86
N MET A 44 -1.03 3.71 3.35
CA MET A 44 -0.17 2.59 3.74
C MET A 44 1.29 2.86 3.36
N LYS A 45 1.56 3.30 2.13
CA LYS A 45 2.90 3.69 1.68
C LYS A 45 3.50 4.77 2.58
N ASP A 46 2.73 5.80 2.94
CA ASP A 46 3.19 6.89 3.80
C ASP A 46 3.51 6.39 5.23
N ILE A 47 2.71 5.47 5.78
CA ILE A 47 2.98 4.81 7.06
C ILE A 47 4.30 4.04 7.01
N LEU A 48 4.52 3.24 5.97
CA LEU A 48 5.76 2.46 5.80
C LEU A 48 6.99 3.38 5.66
N LEU A 49 6.83 4.56 5.06
CA LEU A 49 7.91 5.55 4.89
C LEU A 49 8.04 6.55 6.06
N ASN A 50 7.30 6.36 7.15
CA ASN A 50 7.26 7.27 8.31
C ASN A 50 6.87 8.71 7.95
N LYS A 51 5.98 8.86 6.97
CA LYS A 51 5.41 10.15 6.56
C LYS A 51 4.11 10.41 7.32
N LYS A 52 3.71 11.68 7.38
CA LYS A 52 2.46 12.09 8.04
C LYS A 52 1.26 11.38 7.40
N VAL A 53 0.58 10.57 8.20
CA VAL A 53 -0.61 9.83 7.79
C VAL A 53 -1.78 10.79 7.57
N LYS A 54 -2.41 10.71 6.41
CA LYS A 54 -3.64 11.44 6.08
C LYS A 54 -4.82 10.47 5.98
N LEU A 55 -5.15 9.83 7.10
CA LEU A 55 -6.34 9.00 7.21
C LEU A 55 -7.47 9.80 7.85
N THR A 56 -8.63 9.78 7.19
CA THR A 56 -9.88 10.30 7.73
C THR A 56 -10.74 9.13 8.19
N SER A 57 -11.42 9.27 9.32
CA SER A 57 -12.43 8.31 9.75
C SER A 57 -13.45 8.08 8.65
N ASN A 58 -14.01 6.87 8.58
CA ASN A 58 -15.04 6.55 7.61
C ASN A 58 -16.24 7.50 7.80
N LEU A 59 -16.59 8.24 6.76
CA LEU A 59 -17.67 9.24 6.78
C LEU A 59 -19.03 8.61 7.14
N PHE A 60 -19.22 7.33 6.80
CA PHE A 60 -20.47 6.59 6.99
C PHE A 60 -20.53 5.83 8.32
N SER A 61 -19.49 5.90 9.14
CA SER A 61 -19.49 5.27 10.46
C SER A 61 -18.93 6.23 11.50
N ASN A 62 -19.57 6.35 12.66
CA ASN A 62 -19.05 7.14 13.78
C ASN A 62 -17.80 6.54 14.46
N ASN A 63 -17.08 5.64 13.77
CA ASN A 63 -15.88 4.98 14.25
C ASN A 63 -14.63 5.74 13.79
N SER A 64 -13.80 6.18 14.73
CA SER A 64 -12.52 6.85 14.46
C SER A 64 -11.39 5.87 14.11
N ILE A 65 -11.62 4.58 14.27
CA ILE A 65 -10.62 3.55 14.00
C ILE A 65 -10.64 3.20 12.51
N CYS A 66 -9.52 3.47 11.84
CA CYS A 66 -9.23 2.99 10.50
C CYS A 66 -8.44 1.68 10.60
N GLU A 67 -8.87 0.66 9.84
CA GLU A 67 -8.14 -0.60 9.71
C GLU A 67 -7.51 -0.70 8.32
N LEU A 68 -6.21 -0.96 8.28
CA LEU A 68 -5.46 -1.18 7.04
C LEU A 68 -4.64 -2.45 7.19
N GLY A 69 -4.42 -3.13 6.08
CA GLY A 69 -3.56 -4.29 6.01
C GLY A 69 -2.80 -4.25 4.70
N ILE A 70 -1.57 -4.77 4.70
CA ILE A 70 -0.82 -5.01 3.48
C ILE A 70 -0.23 -6.41 3.52
N THR A 71 -0.40 -7.16 2.44
CA THR A 71 0.37 -8.38 2.18
C THR A 71 1.25 -8.11 0.97
N PHE A 72 2.47 -8.64 0.97
CA PHE A 72 3.40 -8.55 -0.17
C PHE A 72 4.45 -9.65 -0.14
N LEU A 73 5.08 -9.89 -1.28
CA LEU A 73 6.29 -10.72 -1.37
C LEU A 73 7.48 -9.80 -1.56
N TYR A 74 8.54 -9.99 -0.80
CA TYR A 74 9.79 -9.26 -0.98
C TYR A 74 10.96 -10.20 -0.72
N ARG A 75 11.91 -10.28 -1.65
CA ARG A 75 13.07 -11.21 -1.59
C ARG A 75 12.66 -12.66 -1.24
N ASP A 76 11.65 -13.18 -1.95
CA ASP A 76 11.07 -14.53 -1.77
C ASP A 76 10.42 -14.82 -0.40
N MET A 77 10.19 -13.78 0.40
CA MET A 77 9.50 -13.87 1.68
C MET A 77 8.15 -13.16 1.60
N LYS A 78 7.09 -13.86 2.03
CA LYS A 78 5.75 -13.27 2.15
C LYS A 78 5.65 -12.58 3.50
N TYR A 79 5.19 -11.33 3.49
CA TYR A 79 4.90 -10.53 4.67
C TYR A 79 3.43 -10.13 4.65
N SER A 80 2.79 -10.16 5.82
CA SER A 80 1.46 -9.55 6.02
C SER A 80 1.52 -8.67 7.26
N TYR A 81 1.10 -7.42 7.11
CA TYR A 81 1.16 -6.40 8.14
C TYR A 81 -0.19 -5.70 8.26
N ASP A 82 -0.84 -5.89 9.40
CA ASP A 82 -2.14 -5.31 9.73
C ASP A 82 -1.99 -4.24 10.80
N ILE A 83 -2.71 -3.13 10.64
CA ILE A 83 -2.70 -1.99 11.56
C ILE A 83 -4.12 -1.49 11.85
N LYS A 84 -4.30 -0.93 13.05
CA LYS A 84 -5.44 -0.07 13.36
C LYS A 84 -4.94 1.28 13.86
N TYR A 85 -5.49 2.34 13.27
CA TYR A 85 -5.12 3.73 13.56
C TYR A 85 -6.35 4.50 14.05
N ASP A 86 -6.24 5.13 15.22
CA ASP A 86 -7.28 6.03 15.73
C ASP A 86 -7.05 7.45 15.21
N THR A 87 -7.94 7.92 14.34
CA THR A 87 -7.83 9.26 13.73
C THR A 87 -8.11 10.41 14.70
N LYS A 88 -8.73 10.15 15.86
CA LYS A 88 -8.94 11.19 16.89
C LYS A 88 -7.68 11.39 17.73
N LEU A 89 -7.06 10.30 18.13
CA LEU A 89 -5.83 10.31 18.95
C LEU A 89 -4.57 10.49 18.11
N ASN A 90 -4.66 10.24 16.79
CA ASN A 90 -3.52 10.13 15.88
C ASN A 90 -2.51 9.07 16.34
N GLN A 91 -3.01 7.87 16.66
CA GLN A 91 -2.19 6.80 17.22
C GLN A 91 -2.49 5.44 16.59
N PHE A 92 -1.44 4.64 16.44
CA PHE A 92 -1.51 3.22 16.13
C PHE A 92 -1.84 2.44 17.40
N ILE A 93 -3.06 1.91 17.45
CA ILE A 93 -3.58 1.16 18.60
C ILE A 93 -3.42 -0.35 18.44
N TYR A 94 -3.13 -0.80 17.22
CA TYR A 94 -2.88 -2.20 16.88
C TYR A 94 -1.90 -2.30 15.72
N GLU A 95 -0.97 -3.24 15.82
CA GLU A 95 -0.03 -3.64 14.78
C GLU A 95 0.20 -5.16 14.86
N SER A 96 0.20 -5.85 13.73
CA SER A 96 0.50 -7.29 13.66
C SER A 96 1.26 -7.60 12.39
N LEU A 97 2.52 -8.01 12.56
CA LEU A 97 3.40 -8.42 11.48
C LEU A 97 3.56 -9.93 11.47
N THR A 98 3.33 -10.54 10.31
CA THR A 98 3.51 -11.97 10.07
C THR A 98 4.38 -12.22 8.86
N SER A 99 5.15 -13.32 8.87
CA SER A 99 5.83 -13.85 7.69
C SER A 99 5.75 -15.36 7.68
N LYS A 100 5.35 -15.94 6.54
CA LYS A 100 5.07 -17.39 6.40
C LYS A 100 4.21 -17.94 7.55
N ASP A 101 3.15 -17.22 7.88
CA ASP A 101 2.21 -17.53 8.97
C ASP A 101 2.81 -17.52 10.39
N ILE A 102 4.06 -17.08 10.53
CA ILE A 102 4.69 -16.87 11.83
C ILE A 102 4.57 -15.40 12.23
N ILE A 103 4.04 -15.13 13.41
CA ILE A 103 4.00 -13.78 13.99
C ILE A 103 5.43 -13.33 14.29
N LEU A 104 5.84 -12.21 13.71
CA LEU A 104 7.13 -11.56 13.95
C LEU A 104 7.03 -10.59 15.12
N TYR A 105 5.94 -9.82 15.19
CA TYR A 105 5.52 -9.08 16.36
C TYR A 105 4.02 -8.78 16.30
N LYS A 106 3.42 -8.57 17.47
CA LYS A 106 2.04 -8.13 17.66
C LYS A 106 1.98 -7.16 18.82
N ARG A 107 1.47 -5.96 18.55
CA ARG A 107 1.23 -4.91 19.53
C ARG A 107 -0.25 -4.55 19.50
N ASP A 108 -0.95 -4.79 20.60
CA ASP A 108 -2.38 -4.49 20.74
C ASP A 108 -2.57 -3.71 22.05
N LEU A 109 -2.77 -2.40 21.94
CA LEU A 109 -2.92 -1.53 23.10
C LEU A 109 -4.27 -1.73 23.80
N LEU A 110 -5.29 -2.16 23.05
CA LEU A 110 -6.64 -2.36 23.58
C LEU A 110 -6.71 -3.62 24.45
N ASN A 111 -6.11 -4.70 23.98
CA ASN A 111 -6.10 -6.00 24.67
C ASN A 111 -4.84 -6.24 25.50
N GLN A 112 -3.94 -5.25 25.59
CA GLN A 112 -2.65 -5.34 26.26
C GLN A 112 -1.79 -6.54 25.81
N ILE A 113 -1.81 -6.83 24.51
CA ILE A 113 -1.01 -7.92 23.93
C ILE A 113 0.29 -7.33 23.40
N PHE A 114 1.40 -7.77 23.98
CA PHE A 114 2.73 -7.34 23.58
C PHE A 114 3.63 -8.55 23.32
N ASP A 115 3.70 -8.97 22.06
CA ASP A 115 4.51 -10.12 21.65
C ASP A 115 5.46 -9.76 20.51
N CYS A 116 6.67 -10.32 20.57
CA CYS A 116 7.71 -10.12 19.56
C CYS A 116 8.69 -11.29 19.66
N LYS A 117 9.23 -11.75 18.51
CA LYS A 117 10.31 -12.75 18.52
C LYS A 117 11.60 -12.23 19.15
N ASP A 118 11.83 -10.93 19.06
CA ASP A 118 12.98 -10.28 19.68
C ASP A 118 12.64 -9.88 21.11
N GLU A 119 13.30 -10.51 22.08
CA GLU A 119 13.05 -10.34 23.51
C GLU A 119 13.38 -8.93 24.00
N GLU A 120 14.39 -8.28 23.43
CA GLU A 120 14.70 -6.89 23.76
C GLU A 120 13.53 -5.99 23.35
N THR A 121 13.07 -6.10 22.11
CA THR A 121 11.92 -5.34 21.64
C THR A 121 10.67 -5.63 22.47
N LYS A 122 10.42 -6.91 22.80
CA LYS A 122 9.27 -7.34 23.60
C LYS A 122 9.22 -6.64 24.96
N LYS A 123 10.35 -6.54 25.66
CA LYS A 123 10.46 -5.87 26.97
C LYS A 123 10.09 -4.39 26.93
N PHE A 124 10.45 -3.71 25.84
CA PHE A 124 10.27 -2.26 25.75
C PHE A 124 8.99 -1.83 25.01
N MET A 125 8.34 -2.74 24.28
CA MET A 125 7.20 -2.43 23.41
C MET A 125 6.03 -1.76 24.12
N PHE A 126 5.80 -2.09 25.40
CA PHE A 126 4.76 -1.47 26.23
C PHE A 126 4.98 0.04 26.43
N TYR A 127 6.23 0.48 26.52
CA TYR A 127 6.60 1.86 26.83
C TYR A 127 6.72 2.76 25.60
N MET A 128 6.65 2.18 24.39
CA MET A 128 6.85 2.94 23.16
C MET A 128 5.68 3.89 22.91
N VAL A 129 5.99 5.04 22.32
CA VAL A 129 4.96 5.93 21.78
C VAL A 129 4.21 5.23 20.63
N SER A 130 2.98 5.68 20.38
CA SER A 130 2.06 5.09 19.39
C SER A 130 1.74 6.06 18.25
N ASP A 131 2.43 7.18 18.15
CA ASP A 131 2.28 8.14 17.03
C ASP A 131 2.88 7.62 15.71
N ASN A 132 3.78 6.63 15.79
CA ASN A 132 4.39 5.93 14.66
C ASN A 132 4.32 4.41 14.86
N VAL A 133 4.49 3.65 13.77
CA VAL A 133 4.57 2.18 13.82
C VAL A 133 5.87 1.71 14.48
N LEU A 134 5.81 0.55 15.13
CA LEU A 134 6.84 0.06 16.05
C LEU A 134 8.24 0.00 15.44
N PHE A 135 8.36 -0.51 14.21
CA PHE A 135 9.66 -0.66 13.55
C PHE A 135 10.34 0.68 13.19
N HIS A 136 9.63 1.81 13.26
CA HIS A 136 10.25 3.15 13.13
C HIS A 136 10.74 3.71 14.46
N VAL A 137 10.19 3.25 15.59
CA VAL A 137 10.51 3.73 16.93
C VAL A 137 11.60 2.89 17.59
N MET A 138 11.58 1.58 17.35
CA MET A 138 12.53 0.64 17.95
C MET A 138 13.85 0.58 17.18
N ASN A 139 14.97 0.58 17.92
CA ASN A 139 16.32 0.63 17.36
C ASN A 139 17.11 -0.70 17.47
N THR A 140 16.45 -1.80 17.85
CA THR A 140 17.05 -3.14 17.88
C THR A 140 17.42 -3.57 16.46
N GLU A 141 18.43 -4.44 16.32
CA GLU A 141 18.84 -4.97 15.02
C GLU A 141 17.68 -5.68 14.31
N TYR A 142 16.87 -6.42 15.07
CA TYR A 142 15.66 -7.07 14.57
C TYR A 142 14.67 -6.07 13.93
N MET A 143 14.42 -4.94 14.60
CA MET A 143 13.49 -3.92 14.08
C MET A 143 14.07 -3.14 12.91
N LYS A 144 15.39 -2.91 12.87
CA LYS A 144 16.07 -2.34 11.69
C LYS A 144 15.88 -3.23 10.46
N ASN A 145 16.08 -4.53 10.59
CA ASN A 145 15.88 -5.48 9.49
C ASN A 145 14.44 -5.49 8.98
N ILE A 146 13.45 -5.42 9.88
CA ILE A 146 12.04 -5.27 9.51
C ILE A 146 11.83 -3.95 8.78
N LYS A 147 12.28 -2.83 9.36
CA LYS A 147 12.16 -1.50 8.76
C LYS A 147 12.73 -1.47 7.34
N ASP A 148 13.91 -2.03 7.13
CA ASP A 148 14.57 -2.05 5.83
C ASP A 148 13.72 -2.79 4.78
N VAL A 149 13.09 -3.91 5.13
CA VAL A 149 12.18 -4.64 4.24
C VAL A 149 10.98 -3.77 3.84
N PHE A 150 10.31 -3.17 4.81
CA PHE A 150 9.08 -2.41 4.58
C PHE A 150 9.32 -1.08 3.88
N VAL A 151 10.39 -0.36 4.25
CA VAL A 151 10.81 0.88 3.58
C VAL A 151 11.25 0.58 2.15
N SER A 152 12.06 -0.45 1.93
CA SER A 152 12.48 -0.84 0.58
C SER A 152 11.29 -1.20 -0.30
N PHE A 153 10.34 -1.98 0.23
CA PHE A 153 9.11 -2.31 -0.48
C PHE A 153 8.26 -1.07 -0.77
N ALA A 154 8.10 -0.16 0.18
CA ALA A 154 7.35 1.07 -0.06
C ALA A 154 7.98 1.97 -1.14
N HIS A 155 9.30 1.90 -1.30
CA HIS A 155 10.01 2.60 -2.37
C HIS A 155 9.83 1.98 -3.75
N THR A 156 9.34 0.74 -3.88
CA THR A 156 9.02 0.16 -5.20
C THR A 156 7.71 0.72 -5.75
N MET A 157 6.85 1.31 -4.92
CA MET A 157 5.56 1.85 -5.34
C MET A 157 5.69 3.27 -5.86
N ASP A 158 5.06 3.57 -6.98
CA ASP A 158 4.89 4.91 -7.52
C ASP A 158 3.40 5.17 -7.75
N ILE A 159 2.85 6.18 -7.07
CA ILE A 159 1.41 6.51 -7.11
C ILE A 159 1.24 7.86 -7.79
N ILE A 160 0.47 7.89 -8.87
CA ILE A 160 0.29 9.06 -9.73
C ILE A 160 -1.20 9.33 -9.88
N SER A 161 -1.61 10.59 -9.68
CA SER A 161 -2.97 11.05 -9.98
C SER A 161 -2.96 11.85 -11.27
N THR A 162 -3.85 11.51 -12.21
CA THR A 162 -3.98 12.18 -13.50
C THR A 162 -5.04 13.29 -13.51
N THR A 163 -5.64 13.60 -12.35
CA THR A 163 -6.68 14.63 -12.20
C THR A 163 -6.30 16.03 -12.68
N GLN A 164 -5.00 16.32 -12.80
CA GLN A 164 -4.49 17.61 -13.29
C GLN A 164 -3.96 17.52 -14.73
N TRP A 165 -4.20 16.40 -15.43
CA TRP A 165 -3.73 16.20 -16.79
C TRP A 165 -4.82 16.63 -17.77
N ASN A 166 -4.55 17.71 -18.50
CA ASN A 166 -5.52 18.29 -19.43
C ASN A 166 -5.45 17.54 -20.79
N GLY A 167 -6.56 16.96 -21.26
CA GLY A 167 -6.75 16.49 -22.65
C GLY A 167 -5.66 15.55 -23.21
N SER A 168 -5.28 15.77 -24.47
CA SER A 168 -4.28 14.98 -25.23
C SER A 168 -2.89 14.88 -24.58
N SER A 169 -2.57 15.73 -23.60
CA SER A 169 -1.31 15.66 -22.85
C SER A 169 -1.25 14.51 -21.83
N GLY A 170 -2.39 13.96 -21.41
CA GLY A 170 -2.44 12.89 -20.41
C GLY A 170 -1.88 11.56 -20.91
N ALA A 171 -2.28 11.16 -22.13
CA ALA A 171 -1.76 9.95 -22.76
C ALA A 171 -0.25 10.04 -23.03
N GLU A 172 0.23 11.20 -23.51
CA GLU A 172 1.66 11.44 -23.76
C GLU A 172 2.49 11.42 -22.48
N LYS A 173 1.99 12.03 -21.38
CA LYS A 173 2.63 11.95 -20.07
C LYS A 173 2.67 10.53 -19.53
N LEU A 174 1.59 9.76 -19.69
CA LEU A 174 1.57 8.35 -19.30
C LEU A 174 2.57 7.52 -20.11
N ILE A 175 2.64 7.73 -21.42
CA ILE A 175 3.62 7.08 -22.30
C ILE A 175 5.04 7.43 -21.86
N PHE A 176 5.31 8.70 -21.54
CA PHE A 176 6.61 9.12 -21.05
C PHE A 176 6.98 8.42 -19.75
N LEU A 177 6.06 8.36 -18.78
CA LEU A 177 6.26 7.67 -17.51
C LEU A 177 6.51 6.18 -17.69
N LEU A 178 5.69 5.51 -18.51
CA LEU A 178 5.83 4.08 -18.80
C LEU A 178 7.17 3.76 -19.49
N LYS A 179 7.71 4.66 -20.31
CA LYS A 179 9.03 4.46 -20.95
C LYS A 179 10.22 4.60 -19.99
N HIS A 180 10.04 5.31 -18.88
CA HIS A 180 11.12 5.62 -17.93
C HIS A 180 10.94 4.91 -16.58
N ILE A 181 9.96 4.02 -16.46
CA ILE A 181 9.77 3.26 -15.23
C ILE A 181 10.90 2.26 -15.06
N GLU A 182 11.49 2.23 -13.86
CA GLU A 182 12.47 1.21 -13.53
C GLU A 182 11.81 -0.18 -13.47
N PRO A 183 12.54 -1.26 -13.79
CA PRO A 183 12.05 -2.62 -13.57
C PRO A 183 11.69 -2.87 -12.11
N GLN A 184 10.75 -3.79 -11.86
CA GLN A 184 10.32 -4.19 -10.50
C GLN A 184 9.65 -3.07 -9.69
N ARG A 185 9.14 -2.03 -10.36
CA ARG A 185 8.29 -1.01 -9.75
C ARG A 185 6.82 -1.43 -9.77
N ILE A 186 6.05 -0.92 -8.82
CA ILE A 186 4.60 -0.99 -8.76
C ILE A 186 4.06 0.40 -9.12
N LEU A 187 3.61 0.60 -10.36
CA LEU A 187 2.97 1.85 -10.78
C LEU A 187 1.47 1.79 -10.53
N ILE A 188 0.96 2.79 -9.84
CA ILE A 188 -0.46 2.95 -9.54
C ILE A 188 -0.90 4.28 -10.12
N VAL A 189 -1.84 4.24 -11.07
CA VAL A 189 -2.35 5.44 -11.76
C VAL A 189 -3.83 5.63 -11.41
N ASP A 190 -4.15 6.74 -10.76
CA ASP A 190 -5.52 7.12 -10.37
C ASP A 190 -6.14 8.12 -11.35
N ASN A 191 -7.45 7.97 -11.59
CA ASN A 191 -8.31 8.81 -12.44
C ASN A 191 -7.91 8.82 -13.93
N LEU A 192 -7.52 7.65 -14.45
CA LEU A 192 -7.27 7.54 -15.88
C LEU A 192 -8.58 7.73 -16.64
N ASP A 193 -8.68 8.81 -17.41
CA ASP A 193 -9.81 9.08 -18.29
C ASP A 193 -9.88 8.04 -19.43
N ASP A 194 -11.05 7.87 -20.03
CA ASP A 194 -11.43 6.82 -21.01
C ASP A 194 -10.58 6.76 -22.30
N GLY A 195 -9.50 7.54 -22.41
CA GLY A 195 -8.62 7.65 -23.58
C GLY A 195 -7.38 6.75 -23.57
N LEU A 196 -7.51 5.46 -23.18
CA LEU A 196 -6.46 4.47 -23.43
C LEU A 196 -6.43 4.14 -24.93
N ASP A 197 -5.71 4.95 -25.73
CA ASP A 197 -5.48 4.61 -27.13
C ASP A 197 -4.58 3.37 -27.27
N PHE A 198 -4.55 2.79 -28.48
CA PHE A 198 -3.80 1.56 -28.76
C PHE A 198 -2.30 1.66 -28.44
N ARG A 199 -1.70 2.86 -28.46
CA ARG A 199 -0.28 3.08 -28.17
C ARG A 199 -0.02 2.90 -26.69
N VAL A 200 -0.91 3.44 -25.85
CA VAL A 200 -0.81 3.27 -24.39
C VAL A 200 -1.01 1.80 -24.01
N VAL A 201 -2.00 1.13 -24.62
CA VAL A 201 -2.26 -0.30 -24.37
C VAL A 201 -1.06 -1.16 -24.73
N ASN A 202 -0.45 -0.96 -25.91
CA ASN A 202 0.75 -1.71 -26.30
C ASN A 202 1.92 -1.49 -25.34
N LEU A 203 2.13 -0.26 -24.89
CA LEU A 203 3.21 0.05 -23.95
C LEU A 203 2.97 -0.56 -22.57
N ILE A 204 1.72 -0.60 -22.11
CA ILE A 204 1.31 -1.32 -20.90
C ILE A 204 1.64 -2.80 -21.04
N LEU A 205 1.32 -3.42 -22.18
CA LEU A 205 1.63 -4.84 -22.43
C LEU A 205 3.14 -5.10 -22.39
N GLU A 206 3.95 -4.24 -23.01
CA GLU A 206 5.41 -4.34 -22.96
C GLU A 206 5.95 -4.21 -21.53
N MET A 207 5.55 -3.17 -20.80
CA MET A 207 6.04 -2.88 -19.43
C MET A 207 5.51 -3.85 -18.38
N SER A 208 4.34 -4.43 -18.62
CA SER A 208 3.82 -5.51 -17.80
C SER A 208 4.83 -6.65 -17.73
N THR A 209 5.75 -6.82 -18.68
CA THR A 209 6.74 -7.91 -18.60
C THR A 209 7.69 -7.80 -17.41
N SER A 210 8.02 -6.58 -16.97
CA SER A 210 9.06 -6.27 -15.97
C SER A 210 8.56 -5.58 -14.69
N SER A 211 7.38 -4.98 -14.71
CA SER A 211 6.82 -4.17 -13.61
C SER A 211 5.35 -4.47 -13.36
N GLN A 212 4.85 -4.18 -12.16
CA GLN A 212 3.42 -4.34 -11.83
C GLN A 212 2.69 -3.01 -12.03
N LEU A 213 1.58 -3.03 -12.77
CA LEU A 213 0.82 -1.85 -13.13
C LEU A 213 -0.62 -1.96 -12.60
N ILE A 214 -1.10 -0.94 -11.91
CA ILE A 214 -2.48 -0.83 -11.40
C ILE A 214 -3.07 0.47 -11.92
N PHE A 215 -4.15 0.36 -12.69
CA PHE A 215 -4.86 1.51 -13.26
C PHE A 215 -6.24 1.62 -12.64
N VAL A 216 -6.67 2.82 -12.28
CA VAL A 216 -8.06 3.12 -11.92
C VAL A 216 -8.68 3.92 -13.04
N VAL A 217 -9.71 3.35 -13.67
CA VAL A 217 -10.37 3.94 -14.85
C VAL A 217 -11.77 4.41 -14.44
N MET A 218 -12.09 5.67 -14.77
CA MET A 218 -13.42 6.22 -14.53
C MET A 218 -14.33 5.96 -15.72
N LEU A 219 -15.40 5.20 -15.54
CA LEU A 219 -16.42 5.05 -16.58
C LEU A 219 -17.40 6.23 -16.52
N VAL A 220 -17.36 7.09 -17.53
CA VAL A 220 -18.42 8.08 -17.76
C VAL A 220 -19.53 7.40 -18.55
N TYR A 221 -20.66 7.11 -17.92
CA TYR A 221 -21.87 6.75 -18.67
C TYR A 221 -22.34 8.00 -19.43
N LEU A 222 -22.36 7.91 -20.76
CA LEU A 222 -23.03 8.87 -21.65
C LEU A 222 -24.55 8.72 -21.55
#